data_AF-A0A3D8SJA8-F1
#
_entry.id   AF-A0A3D8SJA8-F1
#
_cell.length_a   1.000
_cell.length_b   1.000
_cell.length_c   1.000
_cell.angle_alpha   90.00
_cell.angle_beta   90.00
_cell.angle_gamma   90.00
#
_symmetry.space_group_name_H-M   'P 1'
#
loop_
_entity.id
_entity.type
_entity.pdbx_description
1 polymer ?
#
loop_
_entity_poly.entity_id
_entity_poly.type
_entity_poly.pdbx_seq_one_letter_code
_entity_poly.pdbx_strand_id
1 'polypeptide(L)'
;MRPSISPVLASLANVFRIPLSQTTLRPTIPLLNQQTATQPSSPQAQARAPFSTTTPLLKRKSPYIDRRVTLIRYFLYHPLTPRPLRFSRTRFLRHWTIHRAWQLYQANRRRNHQLELQRQWQAMNAACEELRTGAGDGGKLFRKSMIKTRIFKDMFPIEYGRMQTEGPGEGWNHEWKRVDKPVKR
;
A
#
# COMPACT_ATOMS: atom_id res chain seq x y z
N MET A 1 -2.46 -29.96 35.27
CA MET A 1 -1.07 -29.46 35.31
C MET A 1 -0.82 -28.63 34.06
N ARG A 2 -0.61 -27.31 34.17
CA ARG A 2 -0.33 -26.42 33.03
C ARG A 2 1.16 -26.51 32.68
N PRO A 3 1.56 -26.72 31.42
CA PRO A 3 2.97 -26.65 31.04
C PRO A 3 3.41 -25.18 31.01
N SER A 4 4.32 -24.80 31.90
CA SER A 4 5.00 -23.50 31.88
C SER A 4 6.04 -23.50 30.76
N ILE A 5 5.73 -22.82 29.65
CA ILE A 5 6.67 -22.61 28.56
C ILE A 5 7.70 -21.56 29.01
N SER A 6 8.99 -21.87 28.89
CA SER A 6 10.06 -21.00 29.36
C SER A 6 10.10 -19.67 28.58
N PRO A 7 10.41 -18.53 29.22
CA PRO A 7 10.41 -17.20 28.59
C PRO A 7 11.42 -17.09 27.43
N VAL A 8 12.47 -17.91 27.45
CA VAL A 8 13.47 -18.01 26.37
C VAL A 8 12.85 -18.57 25.09
N LEU A 9 11.99 -19.58 25.21
CA LEU A 9 11.29 -20.19 24.08
C LEU A 9 10.23 -19.25 23.48
N ALA A 10 9.56 -18.47 24.33
CA ALA A 10 8.61 -17.43 23.90
C ALA A 10 9.30 -16.26 23.16
N SER A 11 10.53 -15.90 23.57
CA SER A 11 11.30 -14.82 22.92
C SER A 11 11.81 -15.21 21.53
N LEU A 12 12.25 -16.47 21.35
CA LEU A 12 12.70 -16.99 20.05
C LEU A 12 11.55 -17.11 19.03
N ALA A 13 10.34 -17.44 19.49
CA ALA A 13 9.15 -17.49 18.64
C ALA A 13 8.73 -16.11 18.07
N ASN A 14 9.15 -15.01 18.69
CA ASN A 14 8.89 -13.64 18.19
C ASN A 14 9.91 -13.17 17.14
N VAL A 15 11.11 -13.76 17.10
CA VAL A 15 12.15 -13.42 16.11
C VAL A 15 11.96 -14.22 14.82
N PHE A 16 11.46 -15.45 14.93
CA PHE A 16 11.08 -16.28 13.80
C PHE A 16 9.55 -16.40 13.79
N ARG A 17 8.85 -15.51 13.07
CA ARG A 17 7.42 -15.66 12.78
C ARG A 17 7.18 -17.00 12.06
N ILE A 18 7.01 -18.08 12.82
CA ILE A 18 6.52 -19.36 12.34
C ILE A 18 4.99 -19.29 12.49
N PRO A 19 4.22 -19.16 11.39
CA PRO A 19 2.77 -19.21 11.50
C PRO A 19 2.35 -20.63 11.87
N LEU A 20 1.82 -20.80 13.09
CA LEU A 20 1.04 -21.99 13.43
C LEU A 20 -0.26 -21.92 12.62
N SER A 21 -0.39 -22.79 11.62
CA SER A 21 -1.52 -22.87 10.70
C SER A 21 -2.82 -23.15 11.46
N GLN A 22 -3.75 -22.19 11.47
CA GLN A 22 -5.14 -22.43 11.85
C GLN A 22 -5.92 -22.84 10.60
N THR A 23 -6.52 -24.03 10.63
CA THR A 23 -7.34 -24.60 9.56
C THR A 23 -8.74 -23.99 9.58
N THR A 24 -9.17 -23.34 8.51
CA THR A 24 -10.55 -22.85 8.34
C THR A 24 -11.43 -23.95 7.75
N LEU A 25 -12.45 -24.38 8.50
CA LEU A 25 -13.51 -25.28 8.05
C LEU A 25 -14.48 -24.55 7.09
N ARG A 26 -14.98 -25.28 6.08
CA ARG A 26 -15.85 -24.81 4.99
C ARG A 26 -17.32 -25.14 5.33
N PRO A 27 -18.29 -24.20 5.21
CA PRO A 27 -19.69 -24.52 5.47
C PRO A 27 -20.37 -25.15 4.23
N THR A 28 -21.13 -26.22 4.47
CA THR A 28 -22.03 -26.90 3.53
C THR A 28 -23.46 -26.35 3.64
N ILE A 29 -24.09 -26.02 2.50
CA ILE A 29 -25.49 -25.56 2.42
C ILE A 29 -26.37 -26.77 2.03
N PRO A 30 -27.45 -27.10 2.77
CA PRO A 30 -28.42 -28.08 2.32
C PRO A 30 -29.50 -27.44 1.42
N LEU A 31 -29.83 -28.14 0.34
CA LEU A 31 -30.94 -27.85 -0.56
C LEU A 31 -32.19 -28.59 -0.05
N LEU A 32 -33.26 -27.87 0.29
CA LEU A 32 -34.57 -28.46 0.60
C LEU A 32 -35.59 -27.95 -0.42
N ASN A 33 -36.13 -28.88 -1.21
CA ASN A 33 -37.22 -28.65 -2.14
C ASN A 33 -38.32 -29.65 -1.81
N GLN A 34 -39.52 -29.17 -1.48
CA GLN A 34 -40.74 -29.96 -1.56
C GLN A 34 -41.93 -29.03 -1.79
N GLN A 35 -42.49 -29.15 -2.99
CA GLN A 35 -43.79 -28.61 -3.38
C GLN A 35 -44.82 -29.72 -3.19
N THR A 36 -45.95 -29.42 -2.56
CA THR A 36 -47.19 -30.17 -2.72
C THR A 36 -48.32 -29.17 -2.90
N ALA A 37 -48.80 -29.03 -4.14
CA ALA A 37 -50.06 -28.37 -4.44
C ALA A 37 -50.96 -29.38 -5.16
N THR A 38 -52.10 -29.66 -4.54
CA THR A 38 -53.21 -30.45 -5.06
C THR A 38 -53.98 -29.66 -6.12
N GLN A 39 -54.36 -30.30 -7.23
CA GLN A 39 -55.43 -29.81 -8.11
C GLN A 39 -56.48 -30.90 -8.38
N PRO A 40 -57.76 -30.52 -8.59
CA PRO A 40 -58.85 -31.42 -8.94
C PRO A 40 -59.03 -31.61 -10.46
N SER A 41 -59.84 -32.61 -10.78
CA SER A 41 -60.17 -33.22 -12.08
C SER A 41 -61.10 -32.43 -13.02
N SER A 42 -60.89 -32.55 -14.34
CA SER A 42 -61.87 -32.82 -15.44
C SER A 42 -61.32 -32.35 -16.84
N PRO A 43 -61.98 -32.59 -18.00
CA PRO A 43 -61.86 -33.81 -18.79
C PRO A 43 -61.29 -33.62 -20.23
N GLN A 44 -60.74 -34.72 -20.74
CA GLN A 44 -60.53 -35.14 -22.13
C GLN A 44 -60.64 -34.11 -23.27
N ALA A 45 -59.48 -33.74 -23.83
CA ALA A 45 -59.31 -33.44 -25.24
C ALA A 45 -58.37 -34.50 -25.84
N GLN A 46 -58.76 -35.06 -26.99
CA GLN A 46 -58.01 -36.08 -27.72
C GLN A 46 -56.65 -35.52 -28.18
N ALA A 47 -55.62 -35.71 -27.36
CA ALA A 47 -54.25 -35.40 -27.70
C ALA A 47 -53.65 -36.57 -28.47
N ARG A 48 -53.26 -36.35 -29.74
CA ARG A 48 -52.22 -37.15 -30.39
C ARG A 48 -50.99 -37.04 -29.49
N ALA A 49 -50.75 -38.06 -28.67
CA ALA A 49 -49.60 -38.09 -27.79
C ALA A 49 -48.32 -38.08 -28.66
N PRO A 50 -47.44 -37.08 -28.56
CA PRO A 50 -46.11 -37.20 -29.12
C PRO A 50 -45.42 -38.38 -28.43
N PHE A 51 -44.83 -39.28 -29.21
CA PHE A 51 -44.11 -40.49 -28.76
C PHE A 51 -42.87 -40.22 -27.87
N SER A 52 -42.67 -38.99 -27.40
CA SER A 52 -41.58 -38.63 -26.51
C SER A 52 -42.07 -37.86 -25.29
N THR A 53 -41.86 -38.47 -24.13
CA THR A 53 -42.16 -37.94 -22.78
C THR A 53 -41.22 -36.79 -22.36
N THR A 54 -40.25 -36.42 -23.21
CA THR A 54 -39.32 -35.33 -22.91
C THR A 54 -39.85 -34.01 -23.47
N THR A 55 -40.13 -33.04 -22.59
CA THR A 55 -40.43 -31.67 -23.00
C THR A 55 -39.27 -31.11 -23.85
N PRO A 56 -39.52 -30.50 -25.02
CA PRO A 56 -38.44 -29.94 -25.83
C PRO A 56 -37.80 -28.79 -25.05
N LEU A 57 -36.56 -28.98 -24.61
CA LEU A 57 -35.74 -27.94 -23.98
C LEU A 57 -35.56 -26.81 -25.00
N LEU A 58 -36.33 -25.73 -24.84
CA LEU A 58 -36.13 -24.50 -25.59
C LEU A 58 -34.69 -24.03 -25.38
N LYS A 59 -33.99 -23.75 -26.49
CA LYS A 59 -32.62 -23.24 -26.48
C LYS A 59 -32.56 -21.94 -25.67
N ARG A 60 -32.06 -22.01 -24.43
CA ARG A 60 -31.84 -20.84 -23.59
C ARG A 60 -30.82 -19.93 -24.28
N LYS A 61 -31.18 -18.65 -24.48
CA LYS A 61 -30.22 -17.62 -24.95
C LYS A 61 -29.08 -17.55 -23.93
N SER A 62 -27.83 -17.50 -24.40
CA SER A 62 -26.67 -17.32 -23.53
C SER A 62 -26.88 -16.08 -22.67
N PRO A 63 -26.72 -16.15 -21.34
CA PRO A 63 -26.85 -14.98 -20.50
C PRO A 63 -25.85 -13.92 -20.97
N TYR A 64 -26.30 -12.68 -21.08
CA TYR A 64 -25.42 -11.54 -21.30
C TYR A 64 -24.55 -11.39 -20.05
N ILE A 65 -23.27 -11.74 -20.18
CA ILE A 65 -22.30 -11.57 -19.12
C ILE A 65 -21.65 -10.20 -19.31
N ASP A 66 -21.93 -9.26 -18.40
CA ASP A 66 -21.26 -7.97 -18.42
C ASP A 66 -19.74 -8.16 -18.24
N ARG A 67 -18.96 -7.67 -19.21
CA ARG A 67 -17.50 -7.73 -19.18
C ARG A 67 -16.94 -7.00 -17.95
N ARG A 68 -17.61 -5.94 -17.48
CA ARG A 68 -17.21 -5.19 -16.27
C ARG A 68 -17.32 -6.08 -15.04
N VAL A 69 -18.44 -6.79 -14.89
CA VAL A 69 -18.66 -7.75 -13.79
C VAL A 69 -17.66 -8.90 -13.86
N THR A 70 -17.30 -9.34 -15.07
CA THR A 70 -16.27 -10.36 -15.28
C THR A 70 -14.88 -9.87 -14.84
N LEU A 71 -14.49 -8.67 -15.24
CA LEU A 71 -13.22 -8.06 -14.83
C LEU A 71 -13.17 -7.81 -13.32
N ILE A 72 -14.27 -7.32 -12.73
CA ILE A 72 -14.37 -7.14 -11.27
C ILE A 72 -14.20 -8.49 -10.57
N ARG A 73 -14.92 -9.53 -10.99
CA ARG A 73 -14.76 -10.88 -10.43
C ARG A 73 -13.35 -11.43 -10.63
N TYR A 74 -12.73 -11.14 -11.77
CA TYR A 74 -11.35 -11.53 -12.05
C TYR A 74 -10.38 -10.84 -11.08
N PHE A 75 -10.40 -9.51 -10.95
CA PHE A 75 -9.49 -8.82 -10.03
C PHE A 75 -9.76 -9.10 -8.54
N LEU A 76 -11.01 -9.42 -8.17
CA LEU A 76 -11.36 -9.77 -6.78
C LEU A 76 -10.98 -11.20 -6.40
N TYR A 77 -11.15 -12.16 -7.31
CA TYR A 77 -11.07 -13.59 -6.98
C TYR A 77 -9.97 -14.35 -7.72
N HIS A 78 -9.28 -13.73 -8.67
CA HIS A 78 -8.15 -14.37 -9.33
C HIS A 78 -6.95 -14.40 -8.37
N PRO A 79 -6.35 -15.58 -8.10
CA PRO A 79 -5.13 -15.68 -7.31
C PRO A 79 -3.96 -15.14 -8.14
N LEU A 80 -3.86 -13.81 -8.20
CA LEU A 80 -2.76 -13.08 -8.84
C LEU A 80 -1.42 -13.36 -8.16
N THR A 81 -1.45 -13.92 -6.94
CA THR A 81 -0.26 -14.29 -6.20
C THR A 81 0.19 -15.70 -6.60
N PRO A 82 1.39 -15.84 -7.19
CA PRO A 82 1.95 -17.16 -7.45
C PRO A 82 2.21 -17.89 -6.12
N ARG A 83 2.39 -19.21 -6.19
CA ARG A 83 2.75 -20.02 -5.02
C ARG A 83 4.03 -19.49 -4.37
N PRO A 84 4.16 -19.57 -3.03
CA PRO A 84 5.36 -19.12 -2.33
C PRO A 84 6.64 -19.74 -2.90
N LEU A 85 7.68 -18.92 -3.04
CA LEU A 85 8.95 -19.31 -3.64
C LEU A 85 9.71 -20.29 -2.74
N ARG A 86 10.14 -21.42 -3.31
CA ARG A 86 10.95 -22.43 -2.61
C ARG A 86 12.40 -22.31 -3.04
N PHE A 87 13.29 -22.05 -2.09
CA PHE A 87 14.73 -21.96 -2.32
C PHE A 87 15.46 -23.23 -1.90
N SER A 88 16.50 -23.61 -2.64
CA SER A 88 17.49 -24.58 -2.15
C SER A 88 18.33 -23.94 -1.03
N ARG A 89 19.01 -24.77 -0.23
CA ARG A 89 19.82 -24.29 0.91
C ARG A 89 20.83 -23.22 0.53
N THR A 90 21.62 -23.43 -0.53
CA THR A 90 22.64 -22.46 -0.97
C THR A 90 22.02 -21.16 -1.50
N ARG A 91 20.89 -21.25 -2.21
CA ARG A 91 20.15 -20.07 -2.69
C ARG A 91 19.55 -19.28 -1.53
N PHE A 92 18.99 -19.97 -0.53
CA PHE A 92 18.44 -19.35 0.67
C PHE A 92 19.53 -18.58 1.44
N LEU A 93 20.71 -19.18 1.63
CA LEU A 93 21.83 -18.51 2.32
C LEU A 93 22.33 -17.26 1.57
N ARG A 94 22.44 -17.31 0.24
CA ARG A 94 22.78 -16.13 -0.57
C ARG A 94 21.75 -15.02 -0.40
N HIS A 95 20.46 -15.37 -0.50
CA HIS A 95 19.38 -14.40 -0.31
C HIS A 95 19.40 -13.78 1.09
N TRP A 96 19.59 -14.60 2.13
CA TRP A 96 19.67 -14.14 3.51
C TRP A 96 20.84 -13.18 3.73
N THR A 97 22.01 -13.50 3.13
CA THR A 97 23.20 -12.65 3.24
C THR A 97 22.99 -11.29 2.59
N ILE A 98 22.43 -11.25 1.36
CA ILE A 98 22.11 -10.01 0.66
C ILE A 98 21.08 -9.20 1.45
N HIS A 99 20.03 -9.85 1.96
CA HIS A 99 19.01 -9.20 2.77
C HIS A 99 19.60 -8.59 4.04
N ARG A 100 20.49 -9.30 4.74
CA ARG A 100 21.15 -8.79 5.94
C ARG A 100 22.08 -7.62 5.63
N ALA A 101 22.85 -7.70 4.55
CA ALA A 101 23.70 -6.61 4.09
C ALA A 101 22.87 -5.36 3.75
N TRP A 102 21.71 -5.53 3.10
CA TRP A 102 20.77 -4.44 2.83
C TRP A 102 20.23 -3.79 4.09
N GLN A 103 19.82 -4.59 5.10
CA GLN A 103 19.37 -4.06 6.39
C GLN A 103 20.46 -3.24 7.09
N LEU A 104 21.71 -3.72 7.06
CA LEU A 104 22.85 -3.02 7.62
C LEU A 104 23.12 -1.71 6.88
N TYR A 105 23.11 -1.74 5.55
CA TYR A 105 23.23 -0.54 4.71
C TYR A 105 22.14 0.49 5.03
N GLN A 106 20.87 0.08 5.13
CA GLN A 106 19.77 0.97 5.51
C GLN A 106 19.94 1.54 6.92
N ALA A 107 20.41 0.76 7.88
CA ALA A 107 20.70 1.24 9.23
C ALA A 107 21.80 2.32 9.21
N ASN A 108 22.88 2.08 8.47
CA ASN A 108 23.96 3.05 8.30
C ASN A 108 23.48 4.31 7.58
N ARG A 109 22.67 4.20 6.53
CA ARG A 109 22.09 5.37 5.85
C ARG A 109 21.23 6.22 6.78
N ARG A 110 20.38 5.59 7.60
CA ARG A 110 19.55 6.30 8.58
C ARG A 110 20.40 7.00 9.64
N ARG A 111 21.42 6.32 10.19
CA ARG A 111 22.35 6.91 11.14
C ARG A 111 23.08 8.10 10.53
N ASN A 112 23.62 7.97 9.32
CA ASN A 112 24.33 9.06 8.64
C ASN A 112 23.41 10.26 8.40
N HIS A 113 22.16 10.02 8.00
CA HIS A 113 21.19 11.08 7.84
C HIS A 113 20.87 11.80 9.17
N GLN A 114 20.70 11.05 10.26
CA GLN A 114 20.48 11.63 11.59
C GLN A 114 21.68 12.47 12.07
N LEU A 115 22.89 11.97 11.86
CA LEU A 115 24.12 12.71 12.22
C LEU A 115 24.27 13.98 11.39
N GLU A 116 23.93 13.95 10.10
CA GLU A 116 23.97 15.13 9.24
C GLU A 116 22.93 16.18 9.67
N LEU A 117 21.71 15.76 10.00
CA LEU A 117 20.69 16.66 10.57
C LEU A 117 21.14 17.25 11.92
N GLN A 118 21.76 16.44 12.78
CA GLN A 118 22.32 16.91 14.05
C GLN A 118 23.44 17.92 13.82
N ARG A 119 24.34 17.67 12.86
CA ARG A 119 25.43 18.58 12.48
C ARG A 119 24.87 19.93 12.01
N GLN A 120 23.87 19.90 11.12
CA GLN A 120 23.21 21.12 10.62
C GLN A 120 22.54 21.89 11.75
N TRP A 121 21.82 21.19 12.64
CA TRP A 121 21.19 21.82 13.80
C TRP A 121 22.21 22.45 14.76
N GLN A 122 23.31 21.75 15.06
CA GLN A 122 24.39 22.28 15.92
C GLN A 122 25.02 23.53 15.30
N ALA A 123 25.31 23.52 14.00
CA ALA A 123 25.85 24.67 13.28
C ALA A 123 24.88 25.87 13.32
N MET A 124 23.59 25.64 13.05
CA MET A 124 22.56 26.68 13.14
C MET A 124 22.43 27.24 14.57
N ASN A 125 22.49 26.37 15.59
CA ASN A 125 22.38 26.77 16.98
C ASN A 125 23.58 27.64 17.39
N ALA A 126 24.80 27.23 17.04
CA ALA A 126 26.02 28.00 17.31
C ALA A 126 25.95 29.40 16.67
N ALA A 127 25.53 29.49 15.40
CA ALA A 127 25.36 30.78 14.72
C ALA A 127 24.28 31.66 15.38
N CYS A 128 23.18 31.07 15.86
CA CYS A 128 22.14 31.81 16.59
C CYS A 128 22.65 32.32 17.95
N GLU A 129 23.46 31.53 18.66
CA GLU A 129 24.07 31.95 19.92
C GLU A 129 25.07 33.09 19.70
N GLU A 130 25.87 33.04 18.63
CA GLU A 130 26.75 34.13 18.22
C GLU A 130 25.96 35.41 17.91
N LEU A 131 24.85 35.32 17.20
CA LEU A 131 23.96 36.47 16.95
C LEU A 131 23.30 37.01 18.22
N ARG A 132 23.14 36.18 19.25
CA ARG A 132 22.47 36.58 20.49
C ARG A 132 23.40 37.36 21.42
N THR A 133 24.68 36.98 21.48
CA THR A 133 25.65 37.53 22.45
C THR A 133 26.84 38.24 21.80
N GLY A 134 27.29 37.79 20.62
CA GLY A 134 28.52 38.24 19.97
C GLY A 134 28.37 39.46 19.06
N ALA A 135 27.17 39.72 18.52
CA ALA A 135 26.96 40.80 17.55
C ALA A 135 26.93 42.24 18.15
N GLY A 136 27.02 42.39 19.47
CA GLY A 136 27.03 43.70 20.15
C GLY A 136 25.73 44.51 20.04
N ASP A 137 24.66 43.92 19.51
CA ASP A 137 23.38 44.58 19.20
C ASP A 137 22.28 44.32 20.24
N GLY A 138 22.64 43.73 21.39
CA GLY A 138 21.71 43.31 22.43
C GLY A 138 20.72 42.23 21.96
N GLY A 139 21.11 41.38 21.00
CA GLY A 139 20.30 40.28 20.47
C GLY A 139 19.13 40.75 19.60
N LYS A 140 19.23 41.92 18.96
CA LYS A 140 18.18 42.47 18.08
C LYS A 140 18.05 41.64 16.80
N LEU A 141 19.17 41.27 16.19
CA LEU A 141 19.24 40.43 15.00
C LEU A 141 18.73 39.02 15.31
N PHE A 142 19.13 38.44 16.45
CA PHE A 142 18.60 37.16 16.93
C PHE A 142 17.06 37.19 17.06
N ARG A 143 16.49 38.24 17.67
CA ARG A 143 15.02 38.38 17.77
C ARG A 143 14.36 38.46 16.39
N LYS A 144 14.97 39.17 15.43
CA LYS A 144 14.45 39.26 14.05
C LYS A 144 14.52 37.91 13.31
N SER A 145 15.61 37.16 13.44
CA SER A 145 15.76 35.86 12.77
C SER A 145 14.80 34.80 13.30
N MET A 146 14.35 34.92 14.56
CA MET A 146 13.37 34.01 15.16
C MET A 146 11.92 34.27 14.72
N ILE A 147 11.64 35.38 14.01
CA ILE A 147 10.31 35.70 13.53
C ILE A 147 9.89 34.73 12.43
N LYS A 148 8.79 33.99 12.64
CA LYS A 148 8.26 32.99 11.70
C LYS A 148 7.19 33.53 10.75
N THR A 149 7.32 34.78 10.32
CA THR A 149 6.30 35.44 9.47
C THR A 149 6.20 34.74 8.11
N ARG A 150 4.96 34.38 7.72
CA ARG A 150 4.57 33.70 6.47
C ARG A 150 5.14 32.29 6.22
N ILE A 151 5.99 31.74 7.10
CA ILE A 151 6.55 30.39 6.96
C ILE A 151 5.45 29.32 6.79
N PHE A 152 4.35 29.44 7.55
CA PHE A 152 3.24 28.49 7.51
C PHE A 152 2.14 28.84 6.49
N LYS A 153 2.25 29.99 5.78
CA LYS A 153 1.24 30.46 4.83
C LYS A 153 1.72 30.34 3.39
N ASP A 154 2.91 30.87 3.10
CA ASP A 154 3.44 30.97 1.74
C ASP A 154 4.17 29.68 1.32
N MET A 155 4.50 28.80 2.30
CA MET A 155 5.15 27.50 2.10
C MET A 155 6.44 27.60 1.27
N PHE A 156 6.89 26.50 0.67
CA PHE A 156 8.05 26.53 -0.23
C PHE A 156 7.62 26.93 -1.66
N PRO A 157 8.42 27.71 -2.40
CA PRO A 157 8.14 27.99 -3.80
C PRO A 157 8.03 26.69 -4.61
N ILE A 158 6.96 26.53 -5.39
CA ILE A 158 6.67 25.30 -6.14
C ILE A 158 7.78 24.93 -7.13
N GLU A 159 8.54 25.92 -7.60
CA GLU A 159 9.67 25.75 -8.50
C GLU A 159 10.82 24.96 -7.85
N TYR A 160 11.00 25.08 -6.52
CA TYR A 160 12.02 24.35 -5.77
C TYR A 160 11.57 22.93 -5.38
N GLY A 161 10.26 22.66 -5.35
CA GLY A 161 9.70 21.34 -5.06
C GLY A 161 9.89 20.29 -6.16
N ARG A 162 10.72 20.57 -7.17
CA ARG A 162 11.01 19.65 -8.27
C ARG A 162 11.77 18.43 -7.74
N MET A 163 11.25 17.24 -8.03
CA MET A 163 11.87 15.97 -7.65
C MET A 163 13.10 15.68 -8.51
N GLN A 164 14.03 14.90 -7.95
CA GLN A 164 15.19 14.41 -8.70
C GLN A 164 14.73 13.40 -9.77
N THR A 165 15.31 13.49 -10.97
CA THR A 165 15.02 12.63 -12.13
C THR A 165 16.23 11.74 -12.43
N GLU A 166 16.02 10.58 -13.04
CA GLU A 166 17.08 9.61 -13.42
C GLU A 166 18.15 10.21 -14.36
N GLY A 167 17.78 11.14 -15.24
CA GLY A 167 18.71 11.83 -16.13
C GLY A 167 18.33 13.31 -16.31
N PRO A 168 19.29 14.18 -16.68
CA PRO A 168 19.00 15.60 -16.87
C PRO A 168 18.20 15.82 -18.16
N GLY A 169 17.21 16.71 -18.10
CA GLY A 169 16.61 17.32 -19.29
C GLY A 169 17.44 18.52 -19.76
N GLU A 170 16.79 19.67 -19.92
CA GLU A 170 17.44 20.96 -20.24
C GLU A 170 18.37 21.48 -19.10
N GLY A 171 18.41 20.79 -17.96
CA GLY A 171 19.38 21.02 -16.87
C GLY A 171 19.07 22.28 -16.05
N TRP A 172 19.49 23.44 -16.54
CA TRP A 172 19.36 24.72 -15.84
C TRP A 172 18.99 25.86 -16.80
N ASN A 173 18.00 26.67 -16.41
CA ASN A 173 17.61 27.85 -17.18
C ASN A 173 18.45 29.07 -16.76
N HIS A 174 19.47 29.39 -17.57
CA HIS A 174 20.32 30.58 -17.37
C HIS A 174 19.63 31.91 -17.76
N GLU A 175 18.54 31.86 -18.52
CA GLU A 175 17.82 33.02 -19.02
C GLU A 175 16.65 33.45 -18.12
N TRP A 176 16.52 32.84 -16.93
CA TRP A 176 15.42 33.13 -16.02
C TRP A 176 15.37 34.64 -15.69
N LYS A 177 14.21 35.24 -15.92
CA LYS A 177 13.90 36.63 -15.57
C LYS A 177 12.69 36.64 -14.65
N ARG A 178 12.72 37.54 -13.65
CA ARG A 178 11.56 37.78 -12.79
C ARG A 178 10.40 38.26 -13.67
N VAL A 179 9.26 37.57 -13.59
CA VAL A 179 8.05 38.00 -14.28
C VAL A 179 7.60 39.32 -13.64
N ASP A 180 7.48 40.39 -14.43
CA ASP A 180 6.91 41.64 -13.93
C ASP A 180 5.45 41.38 -13.54
N LYS A 181 5.07 41.80 -12.33
CA LYS A 181 3.68 41.65 -11.89
C LYS A 181 2.79 42.46 -12.83
N PRO A 182 1.70 41.91 -13.37
CA PRO A 182 0.77 42.71 -14.16
C PRO A 182 0.27 43.87 -13.29
N VAL A 183 0.39 45.09 -13.80
CA VAL A 183 -0.20 46.29 -13.20
C VAL A 183 -1.69 46.01 -13.07
N LYS A 184 -2.18 45.90 -11.82
CA LYS A 184 -3.62 45.81 -11.57
C LYS A 184 -4.25 47.10 -12.11
N ARG A 185 -5.01 46.98 -13.20
CA ARG A 185 -5.96 48.01 -13.64
C ARG A 185 -7.17 48.01 -12.73
#